data_AF-A0A538AYE8-F1
#
_entry.id   AF-A0A538AYE8-F1
#
_cell.length_a   1.000
_cell.length_b   1.000
_cell.length_c   1.000
_cell.angle_alpha   90.00
_cell.angle_beta   90.00
_cell.angle_gamma   90.00
#
_symmetry.space_group_name_H-M   'P 1'
#
loop_
_entity.id
_entity.type
_entity.pdbx_description
1 polymer ?
#
loop_
_entity_poly.entity_id
_entity_poly.type
_entity_poly.pdbx_seq_one_letter_code
_entity_poly.pdbx_strand_id
1 'polypeptide(L)'
;MSSYRETLQRVAEQTLIDPEAFTQLDRRRRRRHRNRRIVAAAVALAVAAAGTWGAIALVNVGRQAQPASSPRLRTATANGITVTFPSDWTLVELGRAYTNEGTHDAVPRFDFFQLTNYQPGLNPLFLCPGNVSIPPTGVLLYVHAWPGVPPGKPQPWPVAPVLTQLERGACGPGHYLDWSVGFRKFQAVILFGPKAPSHDRSALLATFRSMDFRWFDSQSLIYSIPAAWDMQTRQMTEELLGTYKDVLASVTSGGRRFTISMMPLELFKGEGPTLVLENGDIGPIQPPGPGEAMIATRYSNNGQLHIVVGSVRKHVARVDVVTGGRTYRSTLVDFPREFPGAYRGYFFNLDGIKVNGGQIVARDSRGHVLQSLPLF
;
A
#
# COMPACT_ATOMS: atom_id res chain seq x y z
N MET A 1 57.14 6.14 12.48
CA MET A 1 56.51 5.47 11.32
C MET A 1 57.41 5.38 10.07
N SER A 2 58.70 5.73 10.12
CA SER A 2 59.64 5.70 8.97
C SER A 2 60.29 4.34 8.67
N SER A 3 60.36 3.43 9.64
CA SER A 3 61.09 2.14 9.54
C SER A 3 60.53 1.18 8.47
N TYR A 4 59.22 1.22 8.20
CA TYR A 4 58.61 0.28 7.24
C TYR A 4 58.95 0.63 5.79
N ARG A 5 59.10 1.92 5.51
CA ARG A 5 59.37 2.43 4.15
C ARG A 5 60.80 2.11 3.71
N GLU A 6 61.77 2.25 4.62
CA GLU A 6 63.17 1.86 4.37
C GLU A 6 63.33 0.35 4.21
N THR A 7 62.59 -0.43 5.00
CA THR A 7 62.61 -1.90 4.89
C THR A 7 62.06 -2.35 3.53
N LEU A 8 60.95 -1.76 3.08
CA LEU A 8 60.39 -2.06 1.76
C LEU A 8 61.29 -1.60 0.62
N GLN A 9 61.95 -0.45 0.75
CA GLN A 9 62.88 0.05 -0.27
C GLN A 9 64.11 -0.85 -0.41
N ARG A 10 64.68 -1.31 0.72
CA ARG A 10 65.82 -2.24 0.72
C ARG A 10 65.47 -3.59 0.09
N VAL A 11 64.28 -4.12 0.36
CA VAL A 11 63.82 -5.38 -0.25
C VAL A 11 63.54 -5.22 -1.75
N ALA A 12 63.01 -4.06 -2.17
CA ALA A 12 62.77 -3.76 -3.58
C ALA A 12 64.08 -3.66 -4.37
N GLU A 13 65.13 -3.06 -3.78
CA GLU A 13 66.45 -2.93 -4.41
C GLU A 13 67.20 -4.28 -4.51
N GLN A 14 66.96 -5.21 -3.58
CA GLN A 14 67.62 -6.52 -3.58
C GLN A 14 66.93 -7.57 -4.46
N THR A 15 65.68 -7.34 -4.86
CA THR A 15 64.92 -8.33 -5.63
C THR A 15 64.99 -8.01 -7.11
N LEU A 16 65.97 -8.58 -7.81
CA LEU A 16 65.97 -8.62 -9.28
C LEU A 16 64.81 -9.51 -9.73
N ILE A 17 63.69 -8.88 -10.12
CA ILE A 17 62.54 -9.63 -10.64
C ILE A 17 62.86 -10.03 -12.07
N ASP A 18 62.95 -11.35 -12.29
CA ASP A 18 63.07 -11.93 -13.62
C ASP A 18 61.87 -11.46 -14.49
N PRO A 19 62.12 -10.71 -15.58
CA PRO A 19 61.05 -10.21 -16.45
C PRO A 19 60.23 -11.36 -17.08
N GLU A 20 60.77 -12.59 -17.15
CA GLU A 20 60.03 -13.74 -17.64
C GLU A 20 58.99 -14.27 -16.63
N ALA A 21 59.17 -14.03 -15.32
CA ALA A 21 58.26 -14.51 -14.28
C ALA A 21 56.84 -13.92 -14.43
N PHE A 22 56.73 -12.66 -14.86
CA PHE A 22 55.44 -12.02 -15.11
C PHE A 22 54.71 -12.63 -16.31
N THR A 23 55.43 -13.03 -17.36
CA THR A 23 54.82 -13.64 -18.55
C THR A 23 54.24 -15.03 -18.25
N GLN A 24 54.91 -15.80 -17.37
CA GLN A 24 54.42 -17.11 -16.94
C GLN A 24 53.17 -16.99 -16.05
N LEU A 25 53.13 -15.99 -15.16
CA LEU A 25 51.96 -15.70 -14.34
C LEU A 25 50.77 -15.23 -15.17
N ASP A 26 50.99 -14.38 -16.19
CA ASP A 26 49.92 -13.89 -17.04
C ASP A 26 49.31 -15.02 -17.90
N ARG A 27 50.14 -15.93 -18.43
CA ARG A 27 49.66 -17.14 -19.13
C ARG A 27 48.83 -18.05 -18.23
N ARG A 28 49.24 -18.28 -16.98
CA ARG A 28 48.46 -19.08 -16.01
C ARG A 28 47.14 -18.40 -15.65
N ARG A 29 47.13 -17.08 -15.49
CA ARG A 29 45.93 -16.30 -15.19
C ARG A 29 44.89 -16.36 -16.32
N ARG A 30 45.32 -16.20 -17.57
CA ARG A 30 44.43 -16.28 -18.75
C ARG A 30 43.78 -17.66 -18.89
N ARG A 31 44.52 -18.75 -18.66
CA ARG A 31 43.96 -20.12 -18.66
C ARG A 31 42.89 -20.31 -17.58
N ARG A 32 43.13 -19.83 -16.36
CA ARG A 32 42.14 -19.89 -15.27
C ARG A 32 40.88 -19.09 -15.57
N HIS A 33 41.01 -17.90 -16.16
CA HIS A 33 39.84 -17.10 -16.54
C HIS A 33 39.00 -17.75 -17.65
N ARG A 34 39.65 -18.38 -18.64
CA ARG A 34 38.93 -19.08 -19.72
C ARG A 34 38.18 -20.31 -19.19
N ASN A 35 38.81 -21.10 -18.33
CA ASN A 35 38.15 -22.27 -17.72
C ASN A 35 36.98 -21.85 -16.81
N ARG A 36 37.11 -20.76 -16.04
CA ARG A 36 35.99 -20.26 -15.21
C ARG A 36 34.78 -19.86 -16.04
N ARG A 37 34.97 -19.24 -17.21
CA ARG A 37 33.85 -18.87 -18.09
C ARG A 37 33.15 -20.09 -18.68
N ILE A 38 33.89 -21.12 -19.06
CA ILE A 38 33.32 -22.37 -19.60
C ILE A 38 32.52 -23.10 -18.51
N VAL A 39 33.06 -23.22 -17.30
CA VAL A 39 32.36 -23.86 -16.18
C VAL A 39 31.09 -23.09 -15.79
N ALA A 40 31.15 -21.75 -15.72
CA ALA A 40 29.97 -20.94 -15.42
C ALA A 40 28.86 -21.10 -16.48
N ALA A 41 29.23 -21.13 -17.76
CA ALA A 41 28.28 -21.35 -18.85
C ALA A 41 27.64 -22.75 -18.78
N ALA A 42 28.42 -23.79 -18.47
CA ALA A 42 27.91 -25.15 -18.34
C ALA A 42 26.94 -25.30 -17.16
N VAL A 43 27.25 -24.69 -16.01
CA VAL A 43 26.35 -24.70 -14.83
C VAL A 43 25.05 -23.95 -15.11
N ALA A 44 25.11 -22.78 -15.75
CA ALA A 44 23.92 -22.03 -16.13
C ALA A 44 23.00 -22.83 -17.06
N LEU A 45 23.58 -23.55 -18.03
CA LEU A 45 22.82 -24.37 -18.98
C LEU A 45 22.19 -25.60 -18.31
N ALA A 46 22.89 -26.22 -17.36
CA ALA A 46 22.35 -27.33 -16.57
C ALA A 46 21.17 -26.90 -15.68
N VAL A 47 21.25 -25.73 -15.03
CA VAL A 47 20.16 -25.18 -14.21
C VAL A 47 18.93 -24.85 -15.07
N ALA A 48 19.14 -24.23 -16.25
CA ALA A 48 18.05 -23.93 -17.18
C ALA A 48 17.35 -25.21 -17.67
N ALA A 49 18.12 -26.24 -18.05
CA ALA A 49 17.56 -27.52 -18.48
C ALA A 49 16.76 -28.22 -17.36
N ALA A 50 17.29 -28.25 -16.13
CA ALA A 50 16.61 -28.83 -14.99
C ALA A 50 15.30 -28.09 -14.62
N GLY A 51 15.32 -26.76 -14.67
CA GLY A 51 14.11 -25.95 -14.42
C GLY A 51 13.01 -26.18 -15.46
N THR A 52 13.38 -26.37 -16.72
CA THR A 52 12.42 -26.57 -17.81
C THR A 52 11.72 -27.94 -17.71
N TRP A 53 12.44 -29.00 -17.33
CA TRP A 53 11.84 -30.32 -17.13
C TRP A 53 10.99 -30.44 -15.86
N GLY A 54 11.38 -29.76 -14.76
CA GLY A 54 10.56 -29.70 -13.55
C GLY A 54 9.19 -29.04 -13.79
N ALA A 55 9.13 -28.02 -14.64
CA ALA A 55 7.89 -27.35 -15.00
C ALA A 55 6.93 -28.23 -15.82
N ILE A 56 7.44 -29.07 -16.73
CA ILE A 56 6.62 -29.94 -17.59
C ILE A 56 6.01 -31.11 -16.79
N ALA A 57 6.75 -31.66 -15.81
CA ALA A 57 6.25 -32.75 -14.97
C ALA A 57 5.06 -32.35 -14.09
N LEU A 58 4.93 -31.06 -13.72
CA LEU A 58 3.82 -30.56 -12.90
C LEU A 58 2.54 -30.27 -13.72
N VAL A 59 2.65 -30.03 -15.02
CA VAL A 59 1.50 -29.68 -15.89
C VAL A 59 0.71 -30.91 -16.33
N ASN A 60 1.34 -32.10 -16.40
CA ASN A 60 0.69 -33.33 -16.88
C ASN A 60 -0.04 -34.16 -15.80
N VAL A 61 -0.09 -33.72 -14.54
CA VAL A 61 -0.94 -34.36 -13.52
C VAL A 61 -2.35 -33.75 -13.58
N GLY A 62 -2.96 -33.78 -14.77
CA GLY A 62 -4.39 -33.60 -14.95
C GLY A 62 -5.11 -34.82 -14.36
N ARG A 63 -5.32 -34.83 -13.04
CA ARG A 63 -6.21 -35.78 -12.39
C ARG A 63 -7.62 -35.55 -12.94
N GLN A 64 -8.07 -36.45 -13.81
CA GLN A 64 -9.50 -36.71 -13.99
C GLN A 64 -10.04 -37.10 -12.61
N ALA A 65 -10.69 -36.15 -11.94
CA ALA A 65 -11.38 -36.39 -10.69
C ALA A 65 -12.51 -37.39 -10.95
N GLN A 66 -12.38 -38.59 -10.40
CA GLN A 66 -13.49 -39.53 -10.28
C GLN A 66 -14.59 -38.89 -9.43
N PRO A 67 -15.85 -38.91 -9.87
CA PRO A 67 -16.94 -38.30 -9.10
C PRO A 67 -17.17 -39.10 -7.81
N ALA A 68 -16.81 -38.51 -6.67
CA ALA A 68 -17.25 -39.02 -5.38
C ALA A 68 -18.76 -38.78 -5.24
N SER A 69 -19.50 -39.81 -4.85
CA SER A 69 -20.97 -39.83 -4.73
C SER A 69 -21.54 -38.87 -3.68
N SER A 70 -20.71 -38.11 -2.99
CA SER A 70 -21.07 -36.90 -2.27
C SER A 70 -19.83 -36.02 -2.17
N PRO A 71 -19.91 -34.70 -2.45
CA PRO A 71 -18.77 -33.82 -2.32
C PRO A 71 -18.33 -33.81 -0.85
N ARG A 72 -17.17 -34.43 -0.58
CA ARG A 72 -16.56 -34.39 0.75
C ARG A 72 -16.26 -32.93 1.07
N LEU A 73 -16.86 -32.39 2.12
CA LEU A 73 -16.59 -31.03 2.56
C LEU A 73 -15.29 -30.97 3.37
N ARG A 74 -14.62 -29.82 3.31
CA ARG A 74 -13.49 -29.47 4.16
C ARG A 74 -13.70 -28.07 4.73
N THR A 75 -13.17 -27.84 5.92
CA THR A 75 -13.16 -26.54 6.58
C THR A 75 -11.73 -26.03 6.65
N ALA A 76 -11.51 -24.77 6.30
CA ALA A 76 -10.21 -24.11 6.41
C ALA A 76 -10.39 -22.69 6.93
N THR A 77 -9.32 -22.11 7.49
CA THR A 77 -9.30 -20.70 7.91
C THR A 77 -8.31 -19.94 7.04
N ALA A 78 -8.80 -18.94 6.32
CA ALA A 78 -8.00 -18.04 5.49
C ALA A 78 -8.24 -16.60 5.96
N ASN A 79 -7.16 -15.89 6.28
CA ASN A 79 -7.18 -14.52 6.78
C ASN A 79 -8.17 -14.29 7.94
N GLY A 80 -8.23 -15.22 8.89
CA GLY A 80 -9.13 -15.14 10.04
C GLY A 80 -10.60 -15.48 9.74
N ILE A 81 -10.95 -15.82 8.49
CA ILE A 81 -12.28 -16.25 8.08
C ILE A 81 -12.27 -17.78 7.96
N THR A 82 -13.08 -18.46 8.77
CA THR A 82 -13.27 -19.91 8.65
C THR A 82 -14.37 -20.18 7.62
N VAL A 83 -14.10 -21.06 6.65
CA VAL A 83 -15.01 -21.36 5.53
C VAL A 83 -15.07 -22.87 5.29
N THR A 84 -16.26 -23.39 5.00
CA THR A 84 -16.51 -24.81 4.68
C THR A 84 -16.91 -24.96 3.22
N PHE A 85 -16.22 -25.82 2.48
CA PHE A 85 -16.33 -25.91 1.03
C PHE A 85 -15.98 -27.31 0.49
N PRO A 86 -16.34 -27.65 -0.76
CA PRO A 86 -15.98 -28.94 -1.36
C PRO A 86 -14.45 -29.17 -1.38
N SER A 87 -14.01 -30.37 -1.01
CA SER A 87 -12.59 -30.70 -0.83
C SER A 87 -11.78 -30.74 -2.12
N ASP A 88 -12.45 -30.88 -3.26
CA ASP A 88 -11.92 -30.83 -4.61
C ASP A 88 -11.76 -29.40 -5.14
N TRP A 89 -12.26 -28.39 -4.43
CA TRP A 89 -12.09 -26.98 -4.80
C TRP A 89 -10.77 -26.41 -4.29
N THR A 90 -10.25 -25.40 -4.99
CA THR A 90 -8.99 -24.73 -4.66
C THR A 90 -9.27 -23.46 -3.86
N LEU A 91 -8.71 -23.38 -2.64
CA LEU A 91 -8.66 -22.17 -1.82
C LEU A 91 -7.25 -21.59 -1.91
N VAL A 92 -7.15 -20.33 -2.33
CA VAL A 92 -5.92 -19.56 -2.39
C VAL A 92 -6.04 -18.41 -1.39
N GLU A 93 -5.21 -18.45 -0.35
CA GLU A 93 -5.05 -17.34 0.58
C GLU A 93 -3.96 -16.42 0.03
N LEU A 94 -4.29 -15.15 -0.19
CA LEU A 94 -3.37 -14.16 -0.70
C LEU A 94 -3.26 -13.03 0.34
N GLY A 95 -2.05 -12.49 0.50
CA GLY A 95 -1.82 -11.42 1.48
C GLY A 95 -1.46 -11.86 2.91
N ARG A 96 -1.21 -13.16 3.15
CA ARG A 96 -0.25 -13.51 4.21
C ARG A 96 1.11 -13.00 3.75
N ALA A 97 1.49 -11.84 4.27
CA ALA A 97 2.83 -11.30 4.08
C ALA A 97 3.83 -12.44 4.31
N TYR A 98 4.66 -12.70 3.29
CA TYR A 98 5.94 -13.33 3.49
C TYR A 98 6.65 -12.47 4.53
N THR A 99 6.60 -12.86 5.79
CA THR A 99 7.64 -12.48 6.73
C THR A 99 8.88 -13.21 6.24
N ASN A 100 9.53 -12.69 5.20
CA ASN A 100 10.91 -13.04 4.96
C ASN A 100 11.61 -12.71 6.27
N GLU A 101 12.20 -13.71 6.93
CA GLU A 101 12.83 -13.62 8.26
C GLU A 101 14.05 -12.65 8.32
N GLY A 102 14.15 -11.68 7.41
CA GLY A 102 15.20 -10.68 7.39
C GLY A 102 14.83 -9.31 6.80
N THR A 103 13.58 -9.07 6.37
CA THR A 103 13.15 -7.74 5.91
C THR A 103 12.03 -7.23 6.81
N HIS A 104 12.27 -6.15 7.55
CA HIS A 104 11.31 -5.52 8.46
C HIS A 104 10.17 -4.76 7.74
N ASP A 105 10.02 -4.96 6.43
CA ASP A 105 9.08 -4.25 5.56
C ASP A 105 7.73 -4.98 5.52
N ALA A 106 6.83 -4.58 6.43
CA ALA A 106 5.52 -5.17 6.59
C ALA A 106 4.50 -4.61 5.58
N VAL A 107 4.59 -4.99 4.29
CA VAL A 107 3.60 -4.69 3.24
C VAL A 107 2.15 -4.70 3.79
N PRO A 108 1.27 -3.74 3.42
CA PRO A 108 -0.09 -3.71 3.95
C PRO A 108 -0.75 -5.07 3.72
N ARG A 109 -1.22 -5.70 4.79
CA ARG A 109 -1.94 -6.97 4.73
C ARG A 109 -3.28 -6.71 4.08
N PHE A 110 -3.33 -6.88 2.76
CA PHE A 110 -4.60 -7.07 2.09
C PHE A 110 -5.03 -8.49 2.42
N ASP A 111 -5.92 -8.62 3.40
CA ASP A 111 -6.50 -9.89 3.78
C ASP A 111 -7.54 -10.28 2.72
N PHE A 112 -7.13 -11.03 1.69
CA PHE A 112 -8.05 -11.57 0.68
C PHE A 112 -7.83 -13.05 0.38
N PHE A 113 -8.90 -13.75 0.09
CA PHE A 113 -8.82 -15.14 -0.37
C PHE A 113 -9.70 -15.35 -1.59
N GLN A 114 -9.32 -16.35 -2.37
CA GLN A 114 -10.03 -16.81 -3.54
C GLN A 114 -10.38 -18.28 -3.38
N LEU A 115 -11.60 -18.65 -3.71
CA LEU A 115 -12.06 -20.04 -3.74
C LEU A 115 -12.71 -20.36 -5.09
N THR A 116 -12.26 -21.44 -5.73
CA THR A 116 -12.71 -21.84 -7.08
C THR A 116 -12.83 -23.36 -7.24
N ASN A 117 -13.72 -23.83 -8.13
CA ASN A 117 -13.79 -25.23 -8.57
C ASN A 117 -12.83 -25.57 -9.73
N TYR A 118 -11.98 -24.63 -10.13
CA TYR A 118 -10.97 -24.78 -11.17
C TYR A 118 -9.62 -24.32 -10.64
N GLN A 119 -8.53 -24.69 -11.30
CA GLN A 119 -7.20 -24.22 -10.95
C GLN A 119 -7.04 -22.76 -11.40
N PRO A 120 -6.97 -21.78 -10.48
CA PRO A 120 -6.72 -20.41 -10.87
C PRO A 120 -5.32 -20.34 -11.47
N GLY A 121 -5.16 -19.67 -12.61
CA GLY A 121 -3.83 -19.42 -13.17
C GLY A 121 -2.98 -18.71 -12.10
N LEU A 122 -1.76 -19.19 -11.87
CA LEU A 122 -0.81 -18.67 -10.87
C LEU A 122 -0.28 -17.27 -11.21
N ASN A 123 -1.08 -16.40 -11.84
CA ASN A 123 -0.65 -15.06 -12.17
C ASN A 123 -0.99 -14.12 -11.01
N PRO A 124 0.00 -13.76 -10.17
CA PRO A 124 -0.20 -12.95 -8.97
C PRO A 124 -0.65 -11.51 -9.27
N LEU A 125 -0.62 -11.08 -10.54
CA LEU A 125 -1.08 -9.76 -10.96
C LEU A 125 -2.60 -9.66 -11.05
N PHE A 126 -3.33 -10.78 -11.02
CA PHE A 126 -4.80 -10.77 -11.01
C PHE A 126 -5.33 -10.79 -9.57
N LEU A 127 -5.13 -9.68 -8.87
CA LEU A 127 -5.81 -9.37 -7.60
C LEU A 127 -7.34 -9.31 -7.75
N CYS A 128 -7.84 -9.30 -8.98
CA CYS A 128 -9.24 -9.20 -9.33
C CYS A 128 -9.55 -10.11 -10.54
N PRO A 129 -10.12 -11.30 -10.33
CA PRO A 129 -10.50 -12.17 -11.44
C PRO A 129 -11.76 -11.58 -12.10
N GLY A 130 -11.58 -10.92 -13.25
CA GLY A 130 -12.71 -10.49 -14.06
C GLY A 130 -13.46 -11.68 -14.66
N ASN A 131 -14.72 -11.49 -15.05
CA ASN A 131 -15.56 -12.53 -15.69
C ASN A 131 -14.88 -13.19 -16.91
N VAL A 132 -13.97 -12.49 -17.59
CA VAL A 132 -13.23 -12.99 -18.75
C VAL A 132 -12.22 -14.10 -18.40
N SER A 133 -11.89 -14.26 -17.12
CA SER A 133 -10.87 -15.20 -16.62
C SER A 133 -11.45 -16.49 -16.05
N ILE A 134 -12.78 -16.64 -16.03
CA ILE A 134 -13.46 -17.80 -15.43
C ILE A 134 -13.83 -18.81 -16.53
N PRO A 135 -13.46 -20.09 -16.41
CA PRO A 135 -13.90 -21.12 -17.34
C PRO A 135 -15.43 -21.19 -17.45
N PRO A 136 -16.00 -21.66 -18.57
CA PRO A 136 -17.45 -21.73 -18.72
C PRO A 136 -18.18 -22.46 -17.58
N THR A 137 -17.58 -23.51 -17.02
CA THR A 137 -18.12 -24.29 -15.89
C THR A 137 -17.60 -23.83 -14.53
N GLY A 138 -16.77 -22.79 -14.50
CA GLY A 138 -16.09 -22.32 -13.31
C GLY A 138 -17.01 -21.55 -12.36
N VAL A 139 -16.74 -21.63 -11.06
CA VAL A 139 -17.33 -20.76 -10.04
C VAL A 139 -16.22 -20.13 -9.21
N LEU A 140 -16.45 -18.92 -8.73
CA LEU A 140 -15.46 -18.13 -8.00
C LEU A 140 -16.12 -17.38 -6.84
N LEU A 141 -15.55 -17.51 -5.66
CA LEU A 141 -15.76 -16.63 -4.53
C LEU A 141 -14.44 -15.92 -4.23
N TYR A 142 -14.44 -14.60 -4.35
CA TYR A 142 -13.34 -13.74 -3.94
C TYR A 142 -13.79 -12.91 -2.75
N VAL A 143 -13.05 -12.91 -1.65
CA VAL A 143 -13.37 -12.14 -0.44
C VAL A 143 -12.17 -11.31 -0.06
N HIS A 144 -12.37 -10.04 0.24
CA HIS A 144 -11.33 -9.16 0.76
C HIS A 144 -11.85 -8.29 1.89
N ALA A 145 -10.97 -7.98 2.86
CA ALA A 145 -11.22 -6.99 3.89
C ALA A 145 -10.68 -5.62 3.46
N TRP A 146 -11.48 -4.57 3.63
CA TRP A 146 -11.06 -3.19 3.36
C TRP A 146 -10.38 -2.59 4.59
N PRO A 147 -9.12 -2.12 4.49
CA PRO A 147 -8.45 -1.44 5.60
C PRO A 147 -8.89 0.02 5.80
N GLY A 148 -9.79 0.58 4.98
CA GLY A 148 -10.12 2.00 5.08
C GLY A 148 -11.40 2.45 4.38
N VAL A 149 -11.39 2.52 3.04
CA VAL A 149 -12.49 3.17 2.29
C VAL A 149 -13.81 2.43 2.55
N PRO A 150 -14.86 3.13 3.02
CA PRO A 150 -16.16 2.51 3.27
C PRO A 150 -16.76 1.97 1.97
N PRO A 151 -17.14 0.67 1.88
CA PRO A 151 -18.35 0.33 1.14
C PRO A 151 -19.48 1.24 1.63
N GLY A 152 -20.36 1.67 0.71
CA GLY A 152 -21.32 2.74 0.97
C GLY A 152 -22.12 2.55 2.26
N LYS A 153 -22.66 1.34 2.49
CA LYS A 153 -23.34 0.89 3.72
C LYS A 153 -23.24 -0.64 3.89
N PRO A 154 -22.18 -1.18 4.52
CA PRO A 154 -22.09 -2.63 4.76
C PRO A 154 -23.22 -3.10 5.69
N GLN A 155 -23.82 -4.24 5.37
CA GLN A 155 -24.82 -4.87 6.25
C GLN A 155 -24.12 -5.74 7.32
N PRO A 156 -24.69 -5.93 8.51
CA PRO A 156 -24.10 -6.85 9.48
C PRO A 156 -24.12 -8.29 8.94
N TRP A 157 -23.07 -9.06 9.20
CA TRP A 157 -23.07 -10.50 8.94
C TRP A 157 -24.13 -11.22 9.81
N PRO A 158 -24.88 -12.21 9.29
CA PRO A 158 -24.84 -12.75 7.94
C PRO A 158 -25.60 -11.92 6.90
N VAL A 159 -25.07 -11.85 5.68
CA VAL A 159 -25.75 -11.23 4.54
C VAL A 159 -26.26 -12.28 3.54
N ALA A 160 -27.46 -12.08 3.02
CA ALA A 160 -28.03 -12.97 2.01
C ALA A 160 -27.41 -12.65 0.62
N PRO A 161 -26.97 -13.66 -0.15
CA PRO A 161 -26.48 -13.40 -1.49
C PRO A 161 -27.62 -13.09 -2.46
N VAL A 162 -27.80 -11.80 -2.75
CA VAL A 162 -28.77 -11.32 -3.76
C VAL A 162 -28.08 -11.32 -5.12
N LEU A 163 -28.36 -12.34 -5.93
CA LEU A 163 -27.73 -12.56 -7.24
C LEU A 163 -28.60 -12.08 -8.40
N THR A 164 -29.21 -10.90 -8.28
CA THR A 164 -30.20 -10.41 -9.25
C THR A 164 -29.57 -9.77 -10.49
N GLN A 165 -28.48 -9.03 -10.32
CA GLN A 165 -27.79 -8.36 -11.42
C GLN A 165 -26.27 -8.41 -11.21
N LEU A 166 -25.53 -8.47 -12.33
CA LEU A 166 -24.07 -8.26 -12.30
C LEU A 166 -23.80 -6.76 -12.21
N GLU A 167 -23.06 -6.37 -11.19
CA GLU A 167 -22.60 -5.01 -10.99
C GLU A 167 -21.16 -4.87 -11.51
N ARG A 168 -20.74 -3.67 -11.93
CA ARG A 168 -19.34 -3.41 -12.26
C ARG A 168 -18.65 -2.81 -11.04
N GLY A 169 -17.72 -3.56 -10.45
CA GLY A 169 -16.84 -3.07 -9.38
C GLY A 169 -15.36 -3.08 -9.79
N ALA A 170 -14.47 -2.93 -8.81
CA ALA A 170 -13.03 -2.89 -9.02
C ALA A 170 -12.48 -4.15 -9.72
N CYS A 171 -13.13 -5.30 -9.49
CA CYS A 171 -12.77 -6.56 -10.14
C CYS A 171 -13.53 -6.84 -11.44
N GLY A 172 -14.20 -5.83 -12.01
CA GLY A 172 -15.03 -5.98 -13.20
C GLY A 172 -16.46 -6.43 -12.88
N PRO A 173 -17.20 -7.00 -13.85
CA PRO A 173 -18.57 -7.44 -13.65
C PRO A 173 -18.65 -8.60 -12.66
N GLY A 174 -19.53 -8.54 -11.67
CA GLY A 174 -19.78 -9.61 -10.69
C GLY A 174 -20.95 -9.36 -9.75
N HIS A 175 -21.26 -10.34 -8.90
CA HIS A 175 -22.22 -10.14 -7.81
C HIS A 175 -21.44 -9.68 -6.58
N TYR A 176 -21.55 -8.41 -6.24
CA TYR A 176 -20.84 -7.80 -5.13
C TYR A 176 -21.69 -7.84 -3.86
N LEU A 177 -21.06 -8.16 -2.74
CA LEU A 177 -21.72 -8.20 -1.43
C LEU A 177 -20.82 -7.51 -0.42
N ASP A 178 -21.36 -6.52 0.28
CA ASP A 178 -20.65 -5.79 1.32
C ASP A 178 -21.24 -6.11 2.69
N TRP A 179 -20.38 -6.46 3.65
CA TRP A 179 -20.79 -6.67 5.03
C TRP A 179 -19.76 -6.19 6.03
N SER A 180 -20.16 -6.14 7.31
CA SER A 180 -19.28 -5.84 8.42
C SER A 180 -19.34 -6.89 9.51
N VAL A 181 -18.21 -7.07 10.19
CA VAL A 181 -18.08 -7.83 11.44
C VAL A 181 -17.22 -7.00 12.39
N GLY A 182 -17.82 -6.56 13.49
CA GLY A 182 -17.21 -5.55 14.36
C GLY A 182 -16.86 -4.28 13.58
N PHE A 183 -15.60 -3.84 13.66
CA PHE A 183 -15.09 -2.67 12.94
C PHE A 183 -14.58 -2.98 11.52
N ARG A 184 -14.47 -4.26 11.15
CA ARG A 184 -13.96 -4.67 9.84
C ARG A 184 -15.07 -4.69 8.81
N LYS A 185 -14.74 -4.23 7.60
CA LYS A 185 -15.61 -4.25 6.43
C LYS A 185 -15.06 -5.24 5.42
N PHE A 186 -15.94 -6.02 4.85
CA PHE A 186 -15.61 -7.06 3.89
C PHE A 186 -16.43 -6.83 2.63
N GLN A 187 -15.84 -7.21 1.50
CA GLN A 187 -16.53 -7.32 0.24
C GLN A 187 -16.25 -8.68 -0.38
N ALA A 188 -17.30 -9.33 -0.88
CA ALA A 188 -17.19 -10.51 -1.71
C ALA A 188 -17.55 -10.18 -3.15
N VAL A 189 -16.93 -10.91 -4.07
CA VAL A 189 -17.35 -11.02 -5.46
C VAL A 189 -17.67 -12.49 -5.72
N ILE A 190 -18.92 -12.76 -6.09
CA ILE A 190 -19.39 -14.07 -6.52
C ILE A 190 -19.53 -14.05 -8.04
N LEU A 191 -18.90 -15.02 -8.70
CA LEU A 191 -18.98 -15.20 -10.14
C LEU A 191 -19.31 -16.64 -10.53
N PHE A 192 -20.12 -16.76 -11.57
CA PHE A 192 -20.48 -18.03 -12.20
C PHE A 192 -20.14 -17.96 -13.68
N GLY A 193 -19.43 -18.96 -14.16
CA GLY A 193 -19.26 -19.18 -15.58
C GLY A 193 -20.62 -19.40 -16.27
N PRO A 194 -20.73 -19.07 -17.57
CA PRO A 194 -21.99 -19.17 -18.33
C PRO A 194 -22.62 -20.56 -18.33
N LYS A 195 -21.83 -21.61 -18.10
CA LYS A 195 -22.22 -23.02 -18.05
C LYS A 195 -21.96 -23.67 -16.68
N ALA A 196 -21.75 -22.88 -15.63
CA ALA A 196 -21.53 -23.39 -14.27
C ALA A 196 -22.71 -24.28 -13.85
N PRO A 197 -22.47 -25.56 -13.47
CA PRO A 197 -23.53 -26.48 -13.06
C PRO A 197 -24.34 -25.97 -11.87
N SER A 198 -25.61 -26.35 -11.78
CA SER A 198 -26.48 -25.93 -10.66
C SER A 198 -25.97 -26.38 -9.29
N HIS A 199 -25.33 -27.55 -9.21
CA HIS A 199 -24.72 -28.05 -7.98
C HIS A 199 -23.53 -27.18 -7.53
N ASP A 200 -22.65 -26.77 -8.45
CA ASP A 200 -21.51 -25.90 -8.13
C ASP A 200 -21.96 -24.50 -7.73
N ARG A 201 -22.98 -23.95 -8.41
CA ARG A 201 -23.60 -22.68 -8.01
C ARG A 201 -24.13 -22.74 -6.59
N SER A 202 -24.85 -23.82 -6.28
CA SER A 202 -25.43 -24.04 -4.95
C SER A 202 -24.36 -24.25 -3.89
N ALA A 203 -23.31 -25.01 -4.22
CA ALA A 203 -22.17 -25.25 -3.34
C ALA A 203 -21.38 -23.97 -3.03
N LEU A 204 -21.21 -23.07 -4.01
CA LEU A 204 -20.53 -21.78 -3.79
C LEU A 204 -21.33 -20.89 -2.83
N LEU A 205 -22.66 -20.86 -3.00
CA LEU A 205 -23.55 -20.09 -2.13
C LEU A 205 -23.63 -20.69 -0.72
N ALA A 206 -23.65 -22.01 -0.60
CA ALA A 206 -23.54 -22.70 0.68
C ALA A 206 -22.20 -22.39 1.36
N THR A 207 -21.12 -22.36 0.58
CA THR A 207 -19.79 -22.00 1.06
C THR A 207 -19.75 -20.57 1.58
N PHE A 208 -20.27 -19.60 0.83
CA PHE A 208 -20.38 -18.21 1.28
C PHE A 208 -21.13 -18.12 2.61
N ARG A 209 -22.30 -18.74 2.73
CA ARG A 209 -23.09 -18.75 3.97
C ARG A 209 -22.41 -19.45 5.14
N SER A 210 -21.45 -20.36 4.87
CA SER A 210 -20.69 -21.06 5.90
C SER A 210 -19.58 -20.23 6.52
N MET A 211 -19.29 -19.03 5.99
CA MET A 211 -18.23 -18.18 6.51
C MET A 211 -18.50 -17.80 7.96
N ASP A 212 -17.48 -17.99 8.78
CA ASP A 212 -17.48 -17.75 10.21
C ASP A 212 -16.36 -16.76 10.55
N PHE A 213 -16.74 -15.72 11.30
CA PHE A 213 -15.93 -14.57 11.63
C PHE A 213 -15.67 -14.45 13.14
N ARG A 214 -15.93 -15.51 13.93
CA ARG A 214 -15.73 -15.52 15.39
C ARG A 214 -14.33 -15.06 15.82
N TRP A 215 -13.31 -15.27 15.00
CA TRP A 215 -11.97 -14.74 15.24
C TRP A 215 -11.99 -13.22 15.40
N PHE A 216 -12.70 -12.49 14.54
CA PHE A 216 -12.82 -11.03 14.60
C PHE A 216 -13.69 -10.53 15.76
N ASP A 217 -14.75 -11.26 16.10
CA ASP A 217 -15.59 -10.92 17.27
C ASP A 217 -14.78 -10.99 18.57
N SER A 218 -13.86 -11.95 18.66
CA SER A 218 -12.95 -12.08 19.82
C SER A 218 -11.86 -11.00 19.90
N GLN A 219 -11.59 -10.28 18.80
CA GLN A 219 -10.60 -9.20 18.71
C GLN A 219 -11.21 -7.81 18.94
N SER A 220 -12.51 -7.72 19.23
CA SER A 220 -13.28 -6.47 19.30
C SER A 220 -12.93 -5.52 20.46
N LEU A 221 -11.93 -5.84 21.30
CA LEU A 221 -11.62 -5.04 22.50
C LEU A 221 -10.36 -4.17 22.44
N ILE A 222 -9.44 -4.31 21.48
CA ILE A 222 -8.20 -3.49 21.50
C ILE A 222 -7.70 -3.22 20.07
N TYR A 223 -8.32 -2.28 19.37
CA TYR A 223 -7.64 -1.58 18.26
C TYR A 223 -7.84 -0.07 18.44
N SER A 224 -7.21 0.49 19.49
CA SER A 224 -6.61 1.81 19.31
C SER A 224 -5.51 1.62 18.28
N ILE A 225 -5.59 2.27 17.12
CA ILE A 225 -4.45 2.30 16.17
C ILE A 225 -3.26 2.80 16.99
N PRO A 226 -2.26 1.95 17.34
CA PRO A 226 -1.16 2.42 18.15
C PRO A 226 -0.40 3.45 17.31
N ALA A 227 0.01 4.57 17.90
CA ALA A 227 0.77 5.62 17.21
C ALA A 227 2.02 5.07 16.46
N ALA A 228 2.50 3.89 16.82
CA ALA A 228 3.55 3.15 16.13
C ALA A 228 3.17 2.69 14.70
N TRP A 229 1.90 2.44 14.40
CA TRP A 229 1.45 2.05 13.06
C TRP A 229 1.52 3.20 12.06
N ASP A 230 1.38 4.45 12.53
CA ASP A 230 1.46 5.63 11.68
C ASP A 230 2.92 5.89 11.24
N MET A 231 3.89 5.75 12.15
CA MET A 231 5.32 5.80 11.81
C MET A 231 5.76 4.73 10.79
N GLN A 232 5.28 3.50 10.95
CA GLN A 232 5.71 2.37 10.11
C GLN A 232 5.07 2.40 8.71
N THR A 233 3.83 2.88 8.61
CA THR A 233 3.16 3.14 7.32
C THR A 233 3.88 4.26 6.54
N ARG A 234 4.44 5.25 7.23
CA ARG A 234 5.19 6.35 6.60
C ARG A 234 6.53 5.91 6.03
N GLN A 235 7.27 5.11 6.77
CA GLN A 235 8.56 4.58 6.34
C GLN A 235 8.38 3.67 5.11
N MET A 236 7.32 2.85 5.10
CA MET A 236 6.98 2.01 3.94
C MET A 236 6.47 2.78 2.72
N THR A 237 5.72 3.88 2.91
CA THR A 237 5.25 4.68 1.76
C THR A 237 6.41 5.38 1.05
N GLU A 238 7.47 5.73 1.78
CA GLU A 238 8.72 6.29 1.23
C GLU A 238 9.56 5.25 0.48
N GLU A 239 9.59 3.99 0.93
CA GLU A 239 10.47 2.95 0.34
C GLU A 239 9.79 2.05 -0.72
N LEU A 240 8.50 1.70 -0.59
CA LEU A 240 7.80 0.77 -1.52
C LEU A 240 7.36 1.41 -2.84
N LEU A 241 7.02 2.70 -2.83
CA LEU A 241 6.48 3.36 -4.02
C LEU A 241 7.57 4.02 -4.87
N GLY A 242 8.83 4.03 -4.42
CA GLY A 242 9.89 4.82 -5.06
C GLY A 242 9.56 6.32 -5.12
N THR A 243 8.52 6.74 -4.40
CA THR A 243 8.13 8.14 -4.31
C THR A 243 9.05 8.75 -3.28
N TYR A 244 10.18 9.28 -3.76
CA TYR A 244 10.88 10.35 -3.05
C TYR A 244 9.81 11.34 -2.61
N LYS A 245 9.43 11.30 -1.33
CA LYS A 245 8.72 12.39 -0.69
C LYS A 245 9.75 13.48 -0.60
N ASP A 246 9.81 14.31 -1.64
CA ASP A 246 10.60 15.52 -1.55
C ASP A 246 9.94 16.36 -0.47
N VAL A 247 10.61 16.42 0.68
CA VAL A 247 10.24 17.34 1.75
C VAL A 247 10.48 18.73 1.20
N LEU A 248 9.41 19.33 0.70
CA LEU A 248 9.42 20.65 0.10
C LEU A 248 9.76 21.70 1.16
N ALA A 249 9.27 21.48 2.37
CA ALA A 249 9.49 22.34 3.50
C ALA A 249 9.26 21.59 4.81
N SER A 250 9.96 22.03 5.84
CA SER A 250 9.74 21.60 7.21
C SER A 250 9.65 22.81 8.12
N VAL A 251 8.78 22.73 9.11
CA VAL A 251 8.50 23.84 9.99
C VAL A 251 8.04 23.32 11.35
N THR A 252 8.49 23.95 12.42
CA THR A 252 8.12 23.57 13.79
C THR A 252 7.22 24.63 14.39
N SER A 253 6.04 24.24 14.87
CA SER A 253 5.08 25.16 15.52
C SER A 253 4.42 24.50 16.72
N GLY A 254 4.37 25.20 17.84
CA GLY A 254 3.84 24.65 19.10
C GLY A 254 4.56 23.36 19.54
N GLY A 255 5.87 23.26 19.28
CA GLY A 255 6.69 22.10 19.63
C GLY A 255 6.52 20.86 18.73
N ARG A 256 5.70 20.92 17.68
CA ARG A 256 5.51 19.82 16.71
C ARG A 256 6.15 20.17 15.38
N ARG A 257 6.80 19.21 14.72
CA ARG A 257 7.32 19.39 13.36
C ARG A 257 6.26 19.00 12.33
N PHE A 258 6.17 19.83 11.30
CA PHE A 258 5.29 19.70 10.15
C PHE A 258 6.20 19.63 8.92
N THR A 259 5.99 18.65 8.06
CA THR A 259 6.72 18.51 6.79
C THR A 259 5.72 18.55 5.65
N ILE A 260 5.87 19.50 4.74
CA ILE A 260 5.13 19.46 3.48
C ILE A 260 5.91 18.57 2.54
N SER A 261 5.27 17.52 2.06
CA SER A 261 5.88 16.54 1.17
C SER A 261 5.14 16.51 -0.16
N MET A 262 5.88 16.29 -1.24
CA MET A 262 5.29 16.01 -2.55
C MET A 262 5.06 14.51 -2.70
N MET A 263 3.85 14.13 -3.16
CA MET A 263 3.59 12.77 -3.64
C MET A 263 3.49 12.81 -5.17
N PRO A 264 4.15 11.88 -5.89
CA PRO A 264 4.02 11.75 -7.34
C PRO A 264 2.57 11.55 -7.79
N LEU A 265 2.19 12.36 -8.79
CA LEU A 265 0.84 12.54 -9.34
C LEU A 265 0.17 11.27 -9.90
N GLU A 266 0.89 10.17 -10.07
CA GLU A 266 0.34 8.95 -10.70
C GLU A 266 -0.67 8.20 -9.80
N LEU A 267 -0.59 8.36 -8.48
CA LEU A 267 -1.48 7.67 -7.52
C LEU A 267 -2.75 8.47 -7.19
N PHE A 268 -2.69 9.79 -7.28
CA PHE A 268 -3.80 10.68 -7.00
C PHE A 268 -4.02 11.56 -8.23
N LYS A 269 -4.94 11.15 -9.11
CA LYS A 269 -5.30 11.90 -10.32
C LYS A 269 -5.74 13.33 -9.95
N GLY A 270 -4.80 14.26 -9.97
CA GLY A 270 -5.05 15.71 -9.90
C GLY A 270 -4.95 16.37 -8.53
N GLU A 271 -4.36 15.75 -7.51
CA GLU A 271 -4.33 16.35 -6.17
C GLU A 271 -2.91 16.84 -5.79
N GLY A 272 -2.83 18.06 -5.26
CA GLY A 272 -1.59 18.85 -5.06
C GLY A 272 -0.65 18.34 -3.95
N PRO A 273 0.21 19.21 -3.38
CA PRO A 273 1.16 18.80 -2.34
C PRO A 273 0.42 18.29 -1.09
N THR A 274 0.99 17.32 -0.39
CA THR A 274 0.39 16.73 0.82
C THR A 274 1.13 17.23 2.08
N LEU A 275 0.39 17.58 3.13
CA LEU A 275 1.02 17.93 4.41
C LEU A 275 1.19 16.65 5.25
N VAL A 276 2.40 16.41 5.71
CA VAL A 276 2.75 15.30 6.58
C VAL A 276 3.08 15.89 7.96
N LEU A 277 2.41 15.42 9.01
CA LEU A 277 2.75 15.76 10.40
C LEU A 277 3.75 14.74 10.95
N GLU A 278 4.39 14.98 12.10
CA GLU A 278 5.16 13.92 12.78
C GLU A 278 4.32 12.70 13.22
N ASN A 279 2.97 12.84 13.28
CA ASN A 279 2.05 11.77 13.72
C ASN A 279 0.76 11.67 12.85
N GLY A 280 0.81 11.96 11.56
CA GLY A 280 -0.29 11.66 10.63
C GLY A 280 -0.21 12.40 9.30
N ASP A 281 -0.74 11.80 8.23
CA ASP A 281 -0.84 12.45 6.92
C ASP A 281 -2.14 13.28 6.87
N ILE A 282 -1.99 14.55 6.53
CA ILE A 282 -3.09 15.44 6.20
C ILE A 282 -3.20 15.41 4.69
N GLY A 283 -4.38 15.01 4.20
CA GLY A 283 -4.70 14.89 2.78
C GLY A 283 -4.30 16.10 1.92
N PRO A 284 -4.36 15.96 0.59
CA PRO A 284 -3.76 16.90 -0.34
C PRO A 284 -4.27 18.33 -0.14
N ILE A 285 -3.32 19.27 -0.11
CA ILE A 285 -3.62 20.69 -0.07
C ILE A 285 -4.02 21.12 -1.48
N GLN A 286 -5.30 21.38 -1.68
CA GLN A 286 -5.80 21.90 -2.95
C GLN A 286 -5.37 23.37 -3.15
N PRO A 287 -5.22 23.86 -4.39
CA PRO A 287 -5.09 25.29 -4.65
C PRO A 287 -6.40 26.03 -4.31
N PRO A 288 -6.34 27.33 -3.96
CA PRO A 288 -7.55 28.14 -3.83
C PRO A 288 -8.28 28.28 -5.18
N GLY A 289 -9.61 28.20 -5.17
CA GLY A 289 -10.44 28.33 -6.36
C GLY A 289 -10.38 29.74 -6.98
N PRO A 290 -10.94 29.94 -8.18
CA PRO A 290 -11.06 31.27 -8.79
C PRO A 290 -11.76 32.26 -7.85
N GLY A 291 -11.14 33.41 -7.60
CA GLY A 291 -11.68 34.43 -6.68
C GLY A 291 -11.40 34.21 -5.19
N GLU A 292 -10.93 33.02 -4.80
CA GLU A 292 -10.58 32.73 -3.40
C GLU A 292 -9.13 33.12 -3.10
N ALA A 293 -8.87 33.81 -1.99
CA ALA A 293 -7.53 34.09 -1.50
C ALA A 293 -6.92 32.91 -0.74
N MET A 294 -7.75 32.06 -0.11
CA MET A 294 -7.36 30.90 0.67
C MET A 294 -8.42 29.80 0.71
N ILE A 295 -7.98 28.59 1.02
CA ILE A 295 -8.83 27.49 1.50
C ILE A 295 -8.31 26.98 2.85
N ALA A 296 -9.16 26.29 3.61
CA ALA A 296 -8.81 25.76 4.93
C ALA A 296 -9.42 24.39 5.18
N THR A 297 -8.59 23.46 5.62
CA THR A 297 -8.98 22.16 6.15
C THR A 297 -8.73 22.15 7.66
N ARG A 298 -9.73 21.66 8.40
CA ARG A 298 -9.78 21.66 9.86
C ARG A 298 -9.69 20.22 10.35
N TYR A 299 -8.74 19.94 11.21
CA TYR A 299 -8.55 18.62 11.79
C TYR A 299 -8.90 18.67 13.27
N SER A 300 -9.92 17.91 13.62
CA SER A 300 -10.37 17.75 15.00
C SER A 300 -10.18 16.30 15.45
N ASN A 301 -9.85 16.13 16.72
CA ASN A 301 -9.78 14.85 17.40
C ASN A 301 -10.62 14.96 18.66
N ASN A 302 -11.54 14.02 18.89
CA ASN A 302 -12.48 14.06 20.02
C ASN A 302 -13.23 15.40 20.16
N GLY A 303 -13.60 16.03 19.04
CA GLY A 303 -14.31 17.33 19.02
C GLY A 303 -13.44 18.55 19.36
N GLN A 304 -12.16 18.37 19.67
CA GLN A 304 -11.21 19.48 19.82
C GLN A 304 -10.51 19.74 18.49
N LEU A 305 -10.52 21.00 18.04
CA LEU A 305 -9.80 21.43 16.85
C LEU A 305 -8.30 21.55 17.18
N HIS A 306 -7.46 20.72 16.56
CA HIS A 306 -6.02 20.70 16.82
C HIS A 306 -5.22 21.43 15.76
N ILE A 307 -5.61 21.27 14.50
CA ILE A 307 -4.80 21.75 13.37
C ILE A 307 -5.71 22.41 12.34
N VAL A 308 -5.26 23.56 11.84
CA VAL A 308 -5.81 24.18 10.65
C VAL A 308 -4.69 24.25 9.63
N VAL A 309 -4.96 23.79 8.41
CA VAL A 309 -4.01 23.83 7.30
C VAL A 309 -4.75 24.25 6.04
N GLY A 310 -4.06 24.89 5.11
CA GLY A 310 -4.60 25.05 3.78
C GLY A 310 -3.59 25.66 2.83
N SER A 311 -4.10 26.23 1.75
CA SER A 311 -3.32 27.01 0.81
C SER A 311 -3.84 28.43 0.71
N VAL A 312 -2.95 29.34 0.35
CA VAL A 312 -3.24 30.75 0.06
C VAL A 312 -2.57 31.20 -1.23
N ARG A 313 -3.15 32.18 -1.92
CA ARG A 313 -2.49 32.79 -3.07
C ARG A 313 -1.18 33.49 -2.67
N LYS A 314 -0.21 33.56 -3.59
CA LYS A 314 1.12 34.17 -3.37
C LYS A 314 1.09 35.63 -2.93
N HIS A 315 0.02 36.37 -3.19
CA HIS A 315 -0.12 37.75 -2.74
C HIS A 315 -0.61 37.89 -1.28
N VAL A 316 -1.08 36.80 -0.66
CA VAL A 316 -1.59 36.80 0.74
C VAL A 316 -0.43 36.85 1.72
N ALA A 317 0.01 38.04 2.12
CA ALA A 317 1.18 38.21 2.98
C ALA A 317 1.07 37.53 4.35
N ARG A 318 -0.15 37.29 4.86
CA ARG A 318 -0.36 36.72 6.18
C ARG A 318 -1.68 35.95 6.27
N VAL A 319 -1.69 34.86 7.03
CA VAL A 319 -2.92 34.23 7.53
C VAL A 319 -2.89 34.20 9.05
N ASP A 320 -4.00 34.57 9.68
CA ASP A 320 -4.19 34.54 11.13
C ASP A 320 -5.39 33.67 11.51
N VAL A 321 -5.35 33.03 12.68
CA VAL A 321 -6.53 32.48 13.37
C VAL A 321 -6.92 33.45 14.48
N VAL A 322 -8.14 33.96 14.42
CA VAL A 322 -8.72 34.85 15.42
C VAL A 322 -9.77 34.07 16.22
N THR A 323 -9.49 33.78 17.50
CA THR A 323 -10.41 33.05 18.38
C THR A 323 -10.23 33.51 19.83
N GLY A 324 -11.32 33.55 20.61
CA GLY A 324 -11.28 33.94 22.01
C GLY A 324 -10.66 35.33 22.27
N GLY A 325 -10.84 36.29 21.35
CA GLY A 325 -10.27 37.64 21.44
C GLY A 325 -8.75 37.72 21.20
N ARG A 326 -8.12 36.61 20.77
CA ARG A 326 -6.69 36.54 20.46
C ARG A 326 -6.47 36.25 18.98
N THR A 327 -5.35 36.74 18.48
CA THR A 327 -4.92 36.53 17.09
C THR A 327 -3.64 35.71 17.12
N TYR A 328 -3.68 34.55 16.47
CA TYR A 328 -2.55 33.65 16.29
C TYR A 328 -2.10 33.74 14.83
N ARG A 329 -0.80 33.84 14.58
CA ARG A 329 -0.25 33.98 13.22
C ARG A 329 0.16 32.61 12.69
N SER A 330 -0.16 32.31 11.43
CA SER A 330 0.29 31.09 10.75
C SER A 330 1.77 31.17 10.39
N THR A 331 2.35 30.01 10.13
CA THR A 331 3.54 29.97 9.28
C THR A 331 3.11 29.71 7.83
N LEU A 332 3.56 30.59 6.93
CA LEU A 332 3.41 30.42 5.49
C LEU A 332 4.62 29.66 4.93
N VAL A 333 4.36 28.82 3.94
CA VAL A 333 5.38 27.97 3.32
C VAL A 333 5.27 28.11 1.81
N ASP A 334 6.33 28.57 1.18
CA ASP A 334 6.43 28.64 -0.28
C ASP A 334 6.63 27.23 -0.85
N PHE A 335 5.83 26.88 -1.85
CA PHE A 335 6.06 25.66 -2.63
C PHE A 335 7.16 25.90 -3.68
N PRO A 336 7.90 24.84 -4.07
CA PRO A 336 8.90 24.92 -5.12
C PRO A 336 8.33 25.44 -6.45
N ARG A 337 9.21 25.93 -7.32
CA ARG A 337 8.83 26.53 -8.60
C ARG A 337 8.21 25.52 -9.56
N GLU A 338 8.49 24.24 -9.38
CA GLU A 338 7.94 23.15 -10.20
C GLU A 338 6.43 22.97 -10.01
N PHE A 339 5.82 23.53 -8.95
CA PHE A 339 4.38 23.47 -8.75
C PHE A 339 3.67 24.60 -9.53
N PRO A 340 2.78 24.27 -10.49
CA PRO A 340 2.20 25.24 -11.43
C PRO A 340 1.16 26.19 -10.82
N GLY A 341 1.08 26.31 -9.50
CA GLY A 341 0.14 27.18 -8.81
C GLY A 341 0.83 28.33 -8.09
N ALA A 342 0.33 29.55 -8.28
CA ALA A 342 0.75 30.73 -7.56
C ALA A 342 0.24 30.74 -6.11
N TYR A 343 0.45 29.67 -5.35
CA TYR A 343 -0.04 29.54 -3.99
C TYR A 343 1.05 29.03 -3.02
N ARG A 344 0.78 29.18 -1.72
CA ARG A 344 1.62 28.83 -0.57
C ARG A 344 0.82 27.96 0.38
N GLY A 345 1.49 27.07 1.10
CA GLY A 345 0.89 26.37 2.22
C GLY A 345 0.83 27.27 3.44
N TYR A 346 -0.14 27.03 4.33
CA TYR A 346 -0.12 27.57 5.67
C TYR A 346 -0.66 26.55 6.65
N PHE A 347 -0.25 26.66 7.91
CA PHE A 347 -0.76 25.80 8.96
C PHE A 347 -0.73 26.50 10.33
N PHE A 348 -1.53 25.96 11.23
CA PHE A 348 -1.67 26.36 12.62
C PHE A 348 -1.71 25.13 13.50
N ASN A 349 -0.95 25.19 14.58
CA ASN A 349 -1.12 24.30 15.71
C ASN A 349 -2.00 25.02 16.76
N LEU A 350 -3.16 24.45 17.05
CA LEU A 350 -4.10 24.92 18.06
C LEU A 350 -4.08 24.06 19.32
N ASP A 351 -3.11 23.14 19.46
CA ASP A 351 -2.91 22.37 20.69
C ASP A 351 -2.75 23.31 21.89
N GLY A 352 -3.58 23.11 22.92
CA GLY A 352 -3.61 23.94 24.12
C GLY A 352 -4.30 25.30 23.96
N ILE A 353 -4.81 25.63 22.77
CA ILE A 353 -5.60 26.85 22.55
C ILE A 353 -7.08 26.52 22.73
N LYS A 354 -7.73 27.16 23.70
CA LYS A 354 -9.18 27.06 23.85
C LYS A 354 -9.86 27.78 22.69
N VAL A 355 -10.39 27.01 21.75
CA VAL A 355 -11.10 27.53 20.59
C VAL A 355 -12.56 27.74 20.97
N ASN A 356 -13.06 28.98 20.86
CA ASN A 356 -14.45 29.33 21.11
C ASN A 356 -14.98 30.19 19.96
N GLY A 357 -15.44 29.52 18.90
CA GLY A 357 -15.69 30.17 17.61
C GLY A 357 -14.41 30.78 17.02
N GLY A 358 -14.56 31.62 16.01
CA GLY A 358 -13.44 32.37 15.44
C GLY A 358 -13.44 32.37 13.92
N GLN A 359 -12.37 32.96 13.37
CA GLN A 359 -12.17 33.07 11.94
C GLN A 359 -10.71 32.82 11.57
N ILE A 360 -10.51 32.25 10.39
CA ILE A 360 -9.22 32.22 9.70
C ILE A 360 -9.24 33.42 8.76
N VAL A 361 -8.22 34.28 8.83
CA VAL A 361 -8.21 35.57 8.12
C VAL A 361 -6.95 35.69 7.28
N ALA A 362 -7.12 35.77 5.96
CA ALA A 362 -6.06 36.06 5.00
C ALA A 362 -5.93 37.58 4.81
N ARG A 363 -4.70 38.10 4.80
CA ARG A 363 -4.39 39.53 4.65
C ARG A 363 -3.31 39.80 3.61
N ASP A 364 -3.40 40.96 2.97
CA ASP A 364 -2.35 41.49 2.09
C ASP A 364 -1.17 42.09 2.90
N SER A 365 -0.15 42.60 2.20
CA SER A 365 1.02 43.22 2.82
C SER A 365 0.74 44.54 3.55
N ARG A 366 -0.40 45.17 3.30
CA ARG A 366 -0.87 46.39 3.98
C ARG A 366 -1.78 46.07 5.18
N GLY A 367 -2.10 44.79 5.39
CA GLY A 367 -2.95 44.31 6.47
C GLY A 367 -4.44 44.29 6.14
N HIS A 368 -4.84 44.62 4.91
CA HIS A 368 -6.25 44.52 4.49
C HIS A 368 -6.69 43.06 4.45
N VAL A 369 -7.93 42.81 4.88
CA VAL A 369 -8.51 41.46 4.83
C VAL A 369 -8.86 41.14 3.38
N LEU A 370 -8.27 40.05 2.86
CA LEU A 370 -8.57 39.52 1.53
C LEU A 370 -9.70 38.49 1.59
N GLN A 371 -9.71 37.65 2.63
CA GLN A 371 -10.74 36.65 2.86
C GLN A 371 -10.79 36.29 4.34
N SER A 372 -11.99 35.95 4.81
CA SER A 372 -12.22 35.38 6.13
C SER A 372 -13.03 34.10 5.98
N LEU A 373 -12.62 33.03 6.66
CA LEU A 373 -13.33 31.75 6.73
C LEU A 373 -13.71 31.47 8.18
N PRO A 374 -14.90 30.90 8.45
CA PRO A 374 -15.28 30.53 9.81
C PRO A 374 -14.32 29.45 10.34
N LEU A 375 -13.98 29.50 11.63
CA LEU A 375 -13.10 28.50 12.22
C LEU A 375 -13.82 27.16 12.48
N PHE A 376 -15.15 27.17 12.59
CA PHE A 376 -16.04 26.00 12.74
C PHE A 376 -17.21 26.07 11.76
#